data_AF-A0A061AC67-F1
#
_entry.id   AF-A0A061AC67-F1
#
_cell.length_a   1.000
_cell.length_b   1.000
_cell.length_c   1.000
_cell.angle_alpha   90.00
_cell.angle_beta   90.00
_cell.angle_gamma   90.00
#
_symmetry.space_group_name_H-M   'P 1'
#
loop_
_entity.id
_entity.type
_entity.pdbx_description
1 polymer ?
#
loop_
_entity_poly.entity_id
_entity_poly.type
_entity_poly.pdbx_seq_one_letter_code
_entity_poly.pdbx_strand_id
1 'polypeptide(L)'
;MMPFGGGGSEADCWTEYHDNSAHAKPPHSYLDAIRTGLECSATAGPYHVAGPQPQLCPYAAAGQCNYGNTCPYLHGDMCDICRLQVLHPHNPEQRRAHEKMCMLVFEADMEKAFAAQHSQDKVCSICMEVVYEKAAASERRFGILSSCCHTYCLSCIRQWRCAKQFENKSCPECRVVSEFVIPSGFWVED
;
A
#
# COMPACT_ATOMS: atom_id res chain seq x y z
N MET A 1 22.25 -54.90 29.37
CA MET A 1 21.02 -55.72 29.26
C MET A 1 19.84 -54.76 29.15
N MET A 2 19.14 -54.73 28.02
CA MET A 2 17.90 -53.95 27.73
C MET A 2 16.71 -54.48 28.59
N PRO A 3 15.49 -53.87 28.72
CA PRO A 3 14.74 -53.21 27.61
C PRO A 3 13.51 -52.25 27.86
N PHE A 4 12.94 -51.79 26.72
CA PHE A 4 11.55 -51.39 26.34
C PHE A 4 10.76 -50.19 26.96
N GLY A 5 10.26 -49.30 26.08
CA GLY A 5 8.80 -49.01 25.99
C GLY A 5 8.29 -47.55 25.81
N GLY A 6 7.91 -47.17 24.56
CA GLY A 6 6.77 -46.29 24.15
C GLY A 6 6.85 -44.76 24.42
N GLY A 7 6.39 -43.84 23.55
CA GLY A 7 5.66 -43.90 22.27
C GLY A 7 5.31 -42.49 21.73
N GLY A 8 4.80 -42.42 20.49
CA GLY A 8 4.18 -41.24 19.83
C GLY A 8 5.07 -40.59 18.74
N SER A 9 5.11 -41.05 17.49
CA SER A 9 4.15 -40.91 16.36
C SER A 9 4.00 -39.48 15.83
N GLU A 10 4.58 -39.21 14.66
CA GLU A 10 3.92 -38.59 13.48
C GLU A 10 4.98 -38.39 12.37
N ALA A 11 5.07 -39.38 11.49
CA ALA A 11 5.82 -39.34 10.26
C ALA A 11 4.88 -39.83 9.16
N ASP A 12 4.20 -38.90 8.50
CA ASP A 12 3.48 -39.18 7.27
C ASP A 12 4.14 -38.39 6.14
N CYS A 13 5.07 -39.11 5.52
CA CYS A 13 5.71 -38.85 4.25
C CYS A 13 4.65 -39.06 3.15
N TRP A 14 4.29 -37.98 2.46
CA TRP A 14 3.29 -38.00 1.42
C TRP A 14 3.63 -39.03 0.33
N THR A 15 2.67 -39.91 0.10
CA THR A 15 2.70 -41.03 -0.85
C THR A 15 2.82 -40.56 -2.29
N GLU A 16 3.61 -41.32 -3.02
CA GLU A 16 3.92 -41.24 -4.45
C GLU A 16 2.69 -41.04 -5.34
N TYR A 17 2.74 -40.01 -6.19
CA TYR A 17 1.94 -39.92 -7.40
C TYR A 17 2.78 -40.41 -8.58
N HIS A 18 2.39 -41.57 -9.13
CA HIS A 18 2.91 -42.07 -10.39
C HIS A 18 2.41 -41.19 -11.55
N ASP A 19 3.34 -40.47 -12.19
CA ASP A 19 3.11 -39.82 -13.48
C ASP A 19 3.55 -40.78 -14.60
N ASN A 20 2.59 -41.30 -15.35
CA ASN A 20 2.82 -42.02 -16.59
C ASN A 20 2.61 -41.04 -17.74
N SER A 21 3.61 -40.19 -18.00
CA SER A 21 3.64 -39.32 -19.18
C SER A 21 4.97 -39.46 -19.91
N ALA A 22 4.88 -39.73 -21.21
CA ALA A 22 5.99 -39.97 -22.10
C ALA A 22 6.98 -38.79 -22.08
N HIS A 23 8.27 -39.11 -22.02
CA HIS A 23 9.37 -38.17 -21.88
C HIS A 23 9.37 -37.09 -22.98
N ALA A 24 8.89 -35.89 -22.67
CA ALA A 24 9.20 -34.67 -23.43
C ALA A 24 10.40 -33.97 -22.76
N LYS A 25 11.49 -33.80 -23.50
CA LYS A 25 12.68 -33.08 -23.01
C LYS A 25 12.31 -31.62 -22.69
N PRO A 26 12.86 -31.02 -21.62
CA PRO A 26 12.59 -29.62 -21.31
C PRO A 26 13.08 -28.72 -22.46
N PRO A 27 12.33 -27.66 -22.80
CA PRO A 27 12.67 -26.78 -23.92
C PRO A 27 14.03 -26.12 -23.67
N HIS A 28 14.91 -26.20 -24.67
CA HIS A 28 16.31 -25.77 -24.58
C HIS A 28 16.47 -24.24 -24.68
N SER A 29 15.37 -23.50 -24.79
CA SER A 29 15.34 -22.05 -24.84
C SER A 29 13.99 -21.52 -24.33
N TYR A 30 14.05 -20.35 -23.70
CA TYR A 30 12.88 -19.62 -23.24
C TYR A 30 11.87 -19.34 -24.38
N LEU A 31 12.35 -19.14 -25.61
CA LEU A 31 11.49 -18.92 -26.78
C LEU A 31 10.74 -20.18 -27.21
N ASP A 32 11.32 -21.36 -27.01
CA ASP A 32 10.68 -22.64 -27.35
C ASP A 32 9.57 -22.97 -26.35
N ALA A 33 9.78 -22.67 -25.07
CA ALA A 33 8.75 -22.84 -24.04
C ALA A 33 7.49 -22.00 -24.33
N ILE A 34 7.66 -20.77 -24.82
CA ILE A 34 6.56 -19.88 -25.20
C ILE A 34 5.81 -20.41 -26.41
N ARG A 35 6.52 -20.94 -27.42
CA ARG A 35 5.92 -21.46 -28.65
C ARG A 35 5.10 -22.71 -28.40
N THR A 36 5.61 -23.64 -27.61
CA THR A 36 4.88 -24.88 -27.25
C THR A 36 3.61 -24.58 -26.45
N GLY A 37 3.62 -23.55 -25.59
CA GLY A 37 2.42 -23.10 -24.88
C GLY A 37 1.34 -22.49 -25.80
N LEU A 38 1.75 -21.89 -26.93
CA LEU A 38 0.84 -21.31 -27.93
C LEU A 38 0.21 -22.37 -28.85
N GLU A 39 0.93 -23.44 -29.16
CA GLU A 39 0.46 -24.48 -30.10
C GLU A 39 -0.64 -25.38 -29.52
N CYS A 40 -0.74 -25.53 -28.19
CA CYS A 40 -1.87 -26.22 -27.54
C CYS A 40 -3.22 -25.48 -27.66
N SER A 41 -3.22 -24.20 -28.05
CA SER A 41 -4.43 -23.38 -28.10
C SER A 41 -5.05 -23.26 -29.50
N ALA A 42 -4.42 -23.86 -30.53
CA ALA A 42 -4.74 -23.58 -31.93
C ALA A 42 -5.81 -24.48 -32.55
N THR A 43 -6.44 -25.40 -31.80
CA THR A 43 -7.47 -26.30 -32.34
C THR A 43 -8.78 -26.24 -31.57
N ALA A 44 -9.52 -25.13 -31.74
CA ALA A 44 -10.97 -25.06 -31.52
C ALA A 44 -11.56 -24.04 -32.51
N GLY A 45 -12.71 -24.37 -33.10
CA GLY A 45 -13.29 -23.87 -34.35
C GLY A 45 -13.88 -22.45 -34.41
N PRO A 46 -14.93 -22.22 -35.24
CA PRO A 46 -15.27 -20.91 -35.82
C PRO A 46 -16.14 -20.03 -34.90
N TYR A 47 -15.70 -19.83 -33.67
CA TYR A 47 -16.29 -18.88 -32.73
C TYR A 47 -15.49 -17.58 -32.80
N HIS A 48 -16.19 -16.45 -32.83
CA HIS A 48 -15.61 -15.11 -32.80
C HIS A 48 -14.48 -15.04 -31.77
N VAL A 49 -13.27 -14.71 -32.25
CA VAL A 49 -12.16 -14.29 -31.41
C VAL A 49 -12.61 -13.02 -30.71
N ALA A 50 -13.07 -13.14 -29.46
CA ALA A 50 -13.00 -12.06 -28.51
C ALA A 50 -11.50 -11.81 -28.30
N GLY A 51 -10.91 -10.97 -29.16
CA GLY A 51 -9.55 -10.50 -28.98
C GLY A 51 -9.40 -9.82 -27.62
N PRO A 52 -8.17 -9.67 -27.11
CA PRO A 52 -7.94 -8.88 -25.91
C PRO A 52 -8.58 -7.51 -26.15
N GLN A 53 -9.56 -7.14 -25.32
CA GLN A 53 -10.13 -5.79 -25.34
C GLN A 53 -8.94 -4.81 -25.40
N PRO A 54 -8.93 -3.82 -26.30
CA PRO A 54 -7.80 -2.90 -26.41
C PRO A 54 -7.56 -2.23 -25.06
N GLN A 55 -6.57 -2.72 -24.33
CA GLN A 55 -6.20 -2.16 -23.04
C GLN A 55 -5.68 -0.75 -23.30
N LEU A 56 -6.00 0.17 -22.39
CA LEU A 56 -5.50 1.53 -22.46
C LEU A 56 -3.97 1.53 -22.53
N CYS A 57 -3.40 2.44 -23.32
CA CYS A 57 -1.96 2.62 -23.43
C CYS A 57 -1.35 2.87 -22.05
N PRO A 58 -0.47 2.00 -21.53
CA PRO A 58 0.10 2.17 -20.20
C PRO A 58 0.89 3.47 -20.04
N TYR A 59 1.56 3.92 -21.11
CA TYR A 59 2.32 5.16 -21.11
C TYR A 59 1.42 6.41 -21.08
N ALA A 60 0.30 6.40 -21.84
CA ALA A 60 -0.68 7.49 -21.79
C ALA A 60 -1.41 7.53 -20.44
N ALA A 61 -1.74 6.36 -19.88
CA ALA A 61 -2.32 6.21 -18.55
C ALA A 61 -1.39 6.72 -17.43
N ALA A 62 -0.07 6.59 -17.60
CA ALA A 62 0.93 7.13 -16.68
C ALA A 62 1.22 8.63 -16.87
N GLY A 63 0.63 9.27 -17.90
CA GLY A 63 0.65 10.72 -18.09
C GLY A 63 1.23 11.19 -19.42
N GLN A 64 2.16 10.45 -20.04
CA GLN A 64 2.74 10.84 -21.33
C GLN A 64 3.10 9.63 -22.20
N CYS A 65 2.57 9.62 -23.42
CA CYS A 65 2.96 8.67 -24.46
C CYS A 65 3.75 9.39 -25.56
N ASN A 66 4.94 8.89 -25.89
CA ASN A 66 5.81 9.48 -26.90
C ASN A 66 5.35 9.19 -28.34
N TYR A 67 4.46 8.21 -28.51
CA TYR A 67 3.93 7.81 -29.82
C TYR A 67 2.73 8.65 -30.26
N GLY A 68 2.15 9.48 -29.37
CA GLY A 68 0.98 10.30 -29.71
C GLY A 68 -0.11 9.51 -30.44
N ASN A 69 -0.55 10.00 -31.59
CA ASN A 69 -1.58 9.35 -32.42
C ASN A 69 -1.08 8.13 -33.21
N THR A 70 0.21 7.84 -33.21
CA THR A 70 0.77 6.61 -33.83
C THR A 70 0.90 5.46 -32.82
N CYS A 71 0.40 5.63 -31.59
CA CYS A 71 0.42 4.57 -30.59
C CYS A 71 -0.51 3.42 -31.01
N PRO A 72 -0.06 2.14 -30.97
CA PRO A 72 -0.91 1.00 -31.27
C PRO A 72 -1.96 0.71 -30.18
N TYR A 73 -1.80 1.32 -29.00
CA TYR A 73 -2.71 1.15 -27.86
C TYR A 73 -3.71 2.31 -27.76
N LEU A 74 -4.88 2.04 -27.21
CA LEU A 74 -5.93 3.04 -27.04
C LEU A 74 -5.53 4.09 -26.01
N HIS A 75 -5.44 5.35 -26.42
CA HIS A 75 -5.36 6.47 -25.47
C HIS A 75 -6.77 6.72 -24.93
N GLY A 76 -6.93 6.67 -23.62
CA GLY A 76 -8.22 6.93 -22.98
C GLY A 76 -8.59 8.41 -22.99
N ASP A 77 -9.80 8.73 -22.56
CA ASP A 77 -10.20 10.10 -22.24
C ASP A 77 -9.52 10.56 -20.95
N MET A 78 -9.38 11.89 -20.82
CA MET A 78 -8.80 12.52 -19.64
C MET A 78 -9.79 12.51 -18.47
N CYS A 79 -9.32 12.12 -17.28
CA CYS A 79 -10.06 12.32 -16.04
C CYS A 79 -9.91 13.77 -15.54
N ASP A 80 -10.99 14.41 -15.11
CA ASP A 80 -10.95 15.82 -14.63
C ASP A 80 -10.16 16.01 -13.33
N ILE A 81 -10.05 14.96 -12.52
CA ILE A 81 -9.41 14.99 -11.21
C ILE A 81 -7.90 14.71 -11.33
N CYS A 82 -7.52 13.53 -11.83
CA CYS A 82 -6.10 13.17 -11.95
C CYS A 82 -5.42 13.69 -13.23
N ARG A 83 -6.20 14.19 -14.21
CA ARG A 83 -5.70 14.69 -15.51
C ARG A 83 -4.94 13.67 -16.36
N LEU A 84 -5.07 12.37 -16.04
CA LEU A 84 -4.47 11.27 -16.79
C LEU A 84 -5.46 10.70 -17.83
N GLN A 85 -4.93 10.12 -18.91
CA GLN A 85 -5.71 9.46 -19.99
C GLN A 85 -6.08 8.02 -19.61
N VAL A 86 -6.88 7.90 -18.55
CA VAL A 86 -7.21 6.63 -17.89
C VAL A 86 -8.69 6.24 -18.02
N LEU A 87 -9.53 7.08 -18.62
CA LEU A 87 -10.94 6.77 -18.83
C LEU A 87 -11.11 6.07 -20.18
N HIS A 88 -11.80 4.94 -20.22
CA HIS A 88 -12.02 4.23 -21.46
C HIS A 88 -13.21 4.83 -22.25
N PRO A 89 -13.05 5.27 -23.51
CA PRO A 89 -14.10 5.94 -24.29
C PRO A 89 -15.43 5.17 -24.36
N HIS A 90 -15.34 3.85 -24.56
CA HIS A 90 -16.48 2.98 -24.80
C HIS A 90 -16.88 2.09 -23.61
N ASN A 91 -16.21 2.19 -22.45
CA ASN A 91 -16.50 1.33 -21.30
C ASN A 91 -17.01 2.18 -20.13
N PRO A 92 -18.34 2.34 -20.00
CA PRO A 92 -18.92 3.21 -18.97
C PRO A 92 -18.73 2.66 -17.55
N GLU A 93 -18.55 1.35 -17.38
CA GLU A 93 -18.30 0.74 -16.07
C GLU A 93 -16.90 1.07 -15.58
N GLN A 94 -15.89 0.94 -16.44
CA GLN A 94 -14.52 1.32 -16.13
C GLN A 94 -14.41 2.81 -15.81
N ARG A 95 -15.10 3.67 -16.58
CA ARG A 95 -15.14 5.11 -16.34
C ARG A 95 -15.69 5.42 -14.95
N ARG A 96 -16.88 4.89 -14.62
CA ARG A 96 -17.51 5.08 -13.30
C ARG A 96 -16.64 4.56 -12.16
N ALA A 97 -15.99 3.41 -12.36
CA ALA A 97 -15.09 2.83 -11.36
C ALA A 97 -13.88 3.73 -11.12
N HIS A 98 -13.25 4.24 -12.19
CA HIS A 98 -12.14 5.17 -12.06
C HIS A 98 -12.57 6.48 -11.41
N GLU A 99 -13.64 7.13 -11.88
CA GLU A 99 -14.13 8.40 -11.33
C GLU A 99 -14.40 8.29 -9.82
N LYS A 100 -15.08 7.22 -9.40
CA LYS A 100 -15.33 6.95 -7.98
C LYS A 100 -14.02 6.78 -7.20
N MET A 101 -13.10 5.95 -7.69
CA MET A 101 -11.82 5.71 -7.01
C MET A 101 -10.96 6.98 -6.96
N CYS A 102 -10.89 7.71 -8.06
CA CYS A 102 -10.10 8.92 -8.19
C CYS A 102 -10.61 10.03 -7.27
N MET A 103 -11.94 10.15 -7.12
CA MET A 103 -12.57 11.07 -6.17
C MET A 103 -12.18 10.73 -4.73
N LEU A 104 -12.27 9.46 -4.34
CA LEU A 104 -11.89 9.04 -2.98
C LEU A 104 -10.41 9.30 -2.67
N VAL A 105 -9.52 9.03 -3.62
CA VAL A 105 -8.08 9.31 -3.45
C VAL A 105 -7.85 10.81 -3.33
N PHE A 106 -8.50 11.61 -4.17
CA PHE A 106 -8.37 13.06 -4.14
C PHE A 106 -8.86 13.66 -2.82
N GLU A 107 -10.02 13.22 -2.32
CA GLU A 107 -10.54 13.63 -1.01
C GLU A 107 -9.57 13.28 0.12
N ALA A 108 -9.05 12.05 0.14
CA ALA A 108 -8.10 11.61 1.15
C ALA A 108 -6.77 12.39 1.10
N ASP A 109 -6.28 12.73 -0.09
CA ASP A 109 -5.05 13.51 -0.23
C ASP A 109 -5.26 14.98 0.14
N MET A 110 -6.44 15.52 -0.14
CA MET A 110 -6.84 16.85 0.30
C MET A 110 -6.93 16.92 1.83
N GLU A 111 -7.56 15.94 2.48
CA GLU A 111 -7.63 15.84 3.94
C GLU A 111 -6.24 15.76 4.58
N LYS A 112 -5.35 14.92 4.05
CA LYS A 112 -3.95 14.83 4.51
C LYS A 112 -3.21 16.16 4.33
N ALA A 113 -3.42 16.87 3.23
CA ALA A 113 -2.79 18.16 3.00
C ALA A 113 -3.24 19.21 4.03
N PHE A 114 -4.53 19.26 4.35
CA PHE A 114 -5.05 20.12 5.41
C PHE A 114 -4.47 19.75 6.78
N ALA A 115 -4.43 18.46 7.11
CA ALA A 115 -3.83 17.98 8.35
C ALA A 115 -2.34 18.35 8.44
N ALA A 116 -1.58 18.20 7.35
CA ALA A 116 -0.18 18.58 7.28
C ALA A 116 0.03 20.08 7.50
N GLN A 117 -0.75 20.91 6.79
CA GLN A 117 -0.69 22.37 6.92
C GLN A 117 -1.01 22.81 8.35
N HIS A 118 -2.04 22.23 8.97
CA HIS A 118 -2.43 22.53 10.35
C HIS A 118 -1.37 22.10 11.38
N SER A 119 -0.53 21.13 11.02
CA SER A 119 0.53 20.59 11.89
C SER A 119 1.86 21.31 11.74
N GLN A 120 2.02 22.14 10.72
CA GLN A 120 3.32 22.60 10.23
C GLN A 120 4.10 23.43 11.26
N ASP A 121 3.40 24.23 12.05
CA ASP A 121 3.94 25.19 13.01
C ASP A 121 3.86 24.71 14.47
N LYS A 122 3.43 23.47 14.71
CA LYS A 122 3.21 22.93 16.06
C LYS A 122 4.55 22.64 16.76
N VAL A 123 4.79 23.40 17.83
CA VAL A 123 6.02 23.34 18.64
C VAL A 123 5.83 22.39 19.82
N CYS A 124 6.82 21.52 20.05
CA CYS A 124 6.82 20.68 21.24
C CYS A 124 7.16 21.49 22.50
N SER A 125 6.31 21.46 23.52
CA SER A 125 6.53 22.20 24.77
C SER A 125 7.69 21.70 25.64
N ILE A 126 8.26 20.52 25.36
CA ILE A 126 9.40 19.95 26.12
C ILE A 126 10.73 20.35 25.49
N CYS A 127 10.91 20.13 24.18
CA CYS A 127 12.17 20.43 23.48
C CYS A 127 12.17 21.79 22.78
N MET A 128 11.03 22.48 22.72
CA MET A 128 10.85 23.78 22.07
C MET A 128 11.16 23.79 20.55
N GLU A 129 11.17 22.62 19.91
CA GLU A 129 11.35 22.48 18.46
C GLU A 129 10.01 22.30 17.75
N VAL A 130 9.91 22.83 16.53
CA VAL A 130 8.80 22.53 15.61
C VAL A 130 8.87 21.06 15.22
N VAL A 131 7.82 20.29 15.54
CA VAL A 131 7.86 18.83 15.38
C VAL A 131 8.05 18.43 13.91
N TYR A 132 7.44 19.16 12.98
CA TYR A 132 7.54 18.91 11.55
C TYR A 132 8.92 19.21 10.95
N GLU A 133 9.70 20.10 11.59
CA GLU A 133 11.01 20.54 11.09
C GLU A 133 12.18 19.73 11.64
N LYS A 134 11.92 18.78 12.54
CA LYS A 134 12.97 17.92 13.12
C LYS A 134 13.82 17.25 12.04
N ALA A 135 15.12 17.16 12.27
CA ALA A 135 16.07 16.67 11.28
C ALA A 135 15.75 15.22 10.83
N ALA A 136 15.42 14.35 11.78
CA ALA A 136 15.07 12.95 11.50
C ALA A 136 13.58 12.79 11.20
N ALA A 137 13.25 12.20 10.06
CA ALA A 137 11.86 11.91 9.67
C ALA A 137 11.12 11.01 10.70
N SER A 138 11.85 10.14 11.41
CA SER A 138 11.30 9.29 12.48
C SER A 138 10.83 10.08 13.70
N GLU A 139 11.36 11.28 13.92
CA GLU A 139 11.04 12.15 15.06
C GLU A 139 9.96 13.19 14.74
N ARG A 140 9.59 13.34 13.46
CA ARG A 140 8.48 14.20 12.99
C ARG A 140 7.12 13.57 13.28
N ARG A 141 6.91 13.18 14.53
CA ARG A 141 5.71 12.51 15.01
C ARG A 141 5.26 13.18 16.29
N PHE A 142 3.96 13.43 16.38
CA PHE A 142 3.33 13.94 17.57
C PHE A 142 3.04 12.80 18.55
N GLY A 143 3.20 13.09 19.83
CA GLY A 143 2.69 12.27 20.91
C GLY A 143 1.48 12.95 21.52
N ILE A 144 0.28 12.61 21.03
CA ILE A 144 -0.98 13.22 21.45
C ILE A 144 -1.45 12.55 22.74
N LEU A 145 -1.91 13.36 23.70
CA LEU A 145 -2.52 12.88 24.94
C LEU A 145 -4.04 12.87 24.78
N SER A 146 -4.69 11.80 25.22
CA SER A 146 -6.15 11.61 25.11
C SER A 146 -6.99 12.59 25.94
N SER A 147 -6.37 13.29 26.89
CA SER A 147 -7.07 14.07 27.93
C SER A 147 -6.66 15.54 27.94
N CYS A 148 -5.86 16.00 26.98
CA CYS A 148 -5.53 17.41 26.79
C CYS A 148 -4.88 17.68 25.43
N CYS A 149 -4.99 18.94 24.97
CA CYS A 149 -4.51 19.39 23.65
C CYS A 149 -3.10 20.02 23.71
N HIS A 150 -2.20 19.53 24.57
CA HIS A 150 -0.83 20.04 24.67
C HIS A 150 0.10 19.36 23.68
N THR A 151 0.93 20.14 22.99
CA THR A 151 1.73 19.66 21.86
C THR A 151 3.07 19.07 22.30
N TYR A 152 3.29 17.79 21.97
CA TYR A 152 4.55 17.12 22.24
C TYR A 152 5.08 16.34 21.05
N CYS A 153 6.39 16.33 20.91
CA CYS A 153 7.08 15.37 20.08
C CYS A 153 6.98 13.97 20.71
N LEU A 154 6.85 12.93 19.89
CA LEU A 154 6.63 11.56 20.36
C LEU A 154 7.77 11.05 21.26
N SER A 155 9.02 11.38 20.92
CA SER A 155 10.18 10.99 21.74
C SER A 155 10.17 11.69 23.10
N CYS A 156 9.84 12.98 23.12
CA CYS A 156 9.79 13.81 24.32
C CYS A 156 8.79 13.28 25.35
N ILE A 157 7.54 13.05 24.93
CA ILE A 157 6.49 12.60 25.87
C ILE A 157 6.72 11.15 26.33
N ARG A 158 7.36 10.31 25.50
CA ARG A 158 7.77 8.96 25.92
C ARG A 158 8.85 9.03 26.99
N GLN A 159 9.88 9.86 26.81
CA GLN A 159 10.92 10.04 27.82
C GLN A 159 10.36 10.56 29.14
N TRP A 160 9.45 11.54 29.09
CA TRP A 160 8.74 12.04 30.26
C TRP A 160 8.03 10.93 31.03
N ARG A 161 7.24 10.09 30.34
CA ARG A 161 6.51 8.96 30.95
C ARG A 161 7.41 7.84 31.46
N CYS A 162 8.61 7.69 30.91
CA CYS A 162 9.59 6.68 31.35
C CYS A 162 10.43 7.12 32.56
N ALA A 163 10.39 8.40 32.96
CA ALA A 163 11.16 8.89 34.09
C ALA A 163 10.67 8.26 35.41
N LYS A 164 11.47 7.37 35.99
CA LYS A 164 11.15 6.48 37.14
C LYS A 164 10.77 7.18 38.46
N GLN A 165 10.86 8.50 38.56
CA GLN A 165 10.62 9.18 39.84
C GLN A 165 9.15 9.30 40.21
N PHE A 166 8.23 9.21 39.24
CA PHE A 166 6.79 9.18 39.47
C PHE A 166 6.15 8.40 38.31
N GLU A 167 5.08 7.63 38.55
CA GLU A 167 4.24 7.08 37.47
C GLU A 167 3.58 8.24 36.72
N ASN A 168 4.35 8.90 35.87
CA ASN A 168 3.99 10.15 35.22
C ASN A 168 3.10 9.90 34.02
N LYS A 169 1.90 9.34 34.26
CA LYS A 169 0.82 9.27 33.26
C LYS A 169 0.14 10.64 33.08
N SER A 170 0.75 11.71 33.56
CA SER A 170 0.22 13.07 33.51
C SER A 170 0.88 13.90 32.42
N CYS A 171 0.11 14.87 31.92
CA CYS A 171 0.61 15.91 31.04
C CYS A 171 1.68 16.78 31.75
N PRO A 172 2.85 17.04 31.13
CA PRO A 172 3.86 17.95 31.67
C PRO A 172 3.35 19.35 32.03
N GLU A 173 2.41 19.88 31.26
CA GLU A 173 1.89 21.25 31.41
C GLU A 173 0.72 21.33 32.39
N CYS A 174 -0.38 20.62 32.12
CA CYS A 174 -1.62 20.73 32.91
C CYS A 174 -1.78 19.65 33.98
N ARG A 175 -0.88 18.66 34.03
CA ARG A 175 -0.91 17.52 34.96
C ARG A 175 -2.16 16.64 34.91
N VAL A 176 -3.06 16.87 33.96
CA VAL A 176 -4.18 15.96 33.69
C VAL A 176 -3.63 14.59 33.37
N VAL A 177 -4.18 13.57 34.02
CA VAL A 177 -3.82 12.17 33.77
C VAL A 177 -4.41 11.75 32.43
N SER A 178 -3.55 11.22 31.57
CA SER A 178 -3.93 10.63 30.28
C SER A 178 -3.29 9.24 30.22
N GLU A 179 -4.08 8.19 30.09
CA GLU A 179 -3.55 6.82 30.14
C GLU A 179 -2.69 6.47 28.92
N PHE A 180 -3.03 7.06 27.77
CA PHE A 180 -2.44 6.70 26.48
C PHE A 180 -1.70 7.87 25.83
N VAL A 181 -0.64 7.54 25.09
CA VAL A 181 -0.01 8.44 24.12
C VAL A 181 -0.33 7.88 22.75
N ILE A 182 -0.97 8.68 21.91
CA ILE A 182 -1.34 8.31 20.54
C ILE A 182 -0.27 8.89 19.59
N PRO A 183 0.54 8.03 18.94
CA PRO A 183 1.50 8.49 17.95
C PRO A 183 0.78 8.91 16.67
N SER A 184 1.03 10.13 16.19
CA SER A 184 0.47 10.62 14.92
C SER A 184 1.53 11.32 14.07
N GLY A 185 1.37 11.29 12.75
CA GLY A 185 2.15 12.12 11.82
C GLY A 185 1.60 13.55 11.69
N PHE A 186 0.37 13.77 12.15
CA PHE A 186 -0.32 15.06 12.09
C PHE A 186 -0.81 15.45 13.49
N TRP A 187 -0.79 16.74 13.79
CA TRP A 187 -1.45 17.33 14.94
C TRP A 187 -2.95 17.39 14.71
N VAL A 188 -3.72 17.16 15.77
CA VAL A 188 -5.17 17.18 15.76
C VAL A 188 -5.62 18.13 16.87
N GLU A 189 -6.58 18.99 16.55
CA GLU A 189 -7.30 19.83 17.50
C GLU A 189 -8.77 19.36 17.55
N ASP A 190 -9.40 19.46 18.72
CA ASP A 190 -10.84 19.23 18.91
C ASP A 190 -11.68 20.37 18.29
#